data_AF-A0A7L4E9M5-F1
#
_entry.id   AF-A0A7L4E9M5-F1
#
_cell.length_a   1.000
_cell.length_b   1.000
_cell.length_c   1.000
_cell.angle_alpha   90.00
_cell.angle_beta   90.00
_cell.angle_gamma   90.00
#
_symmetry.space_group_name_H-M   'P 1'
#
loop_
_entity.id
_entity.type
_entity.pdbx_description
1 polymer ?
#
loop_
_entity_poly.entity_id
_entity_poly.type
_entity_poly.pdbx_seq_one_letter_code
_entity_poly.pdbx_strand_id
1 'polypeptide(L)'
;MKTHLYLLLLAAGISAAPQKRNMAELLTLLQQMCEVMTKDIQVNSDLRIETPDNIDDVNCISTIFEGMEQLKNNPAMETFNALFHKFEKLKQWLMPNLAKEGKCDTERRSTAIFIRTLMTFIRKLLKPTRV
;
A
#
# COMPACT_ATOMS: atom_id res chain seq x y z
N MET A 1 -9.03 57.20 13.14
CA MET A 1 -9.22 55.81 13.63
C MET A 1 -8.26 54.92 12.86
N LYS A 2 -7.33 54.24 13.56
CA LYS A 2 -6.29 53.39 12.95
C LYS A 2 -6.85 52.00 12.63
N THR A 3 -6.68 51.65 11.36
CA THR A 3 -6.53 50.33 10.70
C THR A 3 -6.51 49.10 11.60
N HIS A 4 -7.15 48.00 11.19
CA HIS A 4 -6.46 46.72 10.98
C HIS A 4 -7.17 45.87 9.91
N LEU A 5 -6.44 45.71 8.80
CA LEU A 5 -6.69 44.85 7.65
C LEU A 5 -6.64 43.39 8.11
N TYR A 6 -7.75 42.65 8.03
CA TYR A 6 -7.72 41.21 8.30
C TYR A 6 -7.13 40.47 7.11
N LEU A 7 -5.90 39.97 7.31
CA LEU A 7 -5.17 39.07 6.43
C LEU A 7 -5.99 37.78 6.17
N LEU A 8 -6.34 37.56 4.90
CA LEU A 8 -6.68 36.24 4.38
C LEU A 8 -5.42 35.36 4.41
N LEU A 9 -5.30 34.50 5.42
CA LEU A 9 -4.29 33.43 5.45
C LEU A 9 -4.76 32.28 4.56
N LEU A 10 -4.21 32.23 3.35
CA LEU A 10 -4.22 31.06 2.46
C LEU A 10 -3.58 29.87 3.18
N ALA A 11 -4.40 28.96 3.72
CA ALA A 11 -3.95 27.63 4.13
C ALA A 11 -3.76 26.73 2.90
N ALA A 12 -2.77 27.05 2.06
CA ALA A 12 -2.27 26.12 1.06
C ALA A 12 -1.36 25.09 1.75
N GLY A 13 -1.96 24.06 2.37
CA GLY A 13 -1.17 23.08 3.13
C GLY A 13 -1.94 21.90 3.71
N ILE A 14 -2.80 21.21 2.93
CA ILE A 14 -3.51 20.01 3.43
C ILE A 14 -3.51 18.81 2.45
N SER A 15 -2.67 18.81 1.41
CA SER A 15 -2.71 17.71 0.42
C SER A 15 -1.78 16.53 0.75
N ALA A 16 -0.67 16.73 1.48
CA ALA A 16 0.32 15.67 1.72
C ALA A 16 0.16 14.91 3.06
N ALA A 17 -0.55 15.48 4.05
CA ALA A 17 -0.78 14.84 5.35
C ALA A 17 -1.78 13.66 5.32
N PRO A 18 -2.88 13.71 4.54
CA PRO A 18 -3.86 12.61 4.51
C PRO A 18 -3.28 11.31 3.93
N GLN A 19 -2.46 11.40 2.88
CA GLN A 19 -1.92 10.21 2.21
C GLN A 19 -0.82 9.51 3.03
N LYS A 20 0.07 10.27 3.68
CA LYS A 20 1.06 9.71 4.61
C LYS A 20 0.37 8.99 5.78
N ARG A 21 -0.71 9.58 6.31
CA ARG A 21 -1.54 8.94 7.33
C ARG A 21 -2.18 7.64 6.81
N ASN A 22 -2.75 7.63 5.61
CA ASN A 22 -3.31 6.42 5.01
C ASN A 22 -2.27 5.30 4.88
N MET A 23 -1.07 5.63 4.40
CA MET A 23 0.04 4.67 4.26
C MET A 23 0.53 4.14 5.62
N ALA A 24 0.61 4.99 6.66
CA ALA A 24 0.97 4.57 8.00
C ALA A 24 -0.08 3.64 8.62
N GLU A 25 -1.37 3.98 8.49
CA GLU A 25 -2.47 3.12 8.94
C GLU A 25 -2.50 1.79 8.17
N LEU A 26 -2.23 1.81 6.86
CA LEU A 26 -2.12 0.60 6.03
C LEU A 26 -0.98 -0.31 6.51
N LEU A 27 0.18 0.24 6.87
CA LEU A 27 1.28 -0.53 7.45
C LEU A 27 0.89 -1.20 8.78
N THR A 28 0.14 -0.49 9.64
CA THR A 28 -0.36 -1.06 10.90
C THR A 28 -1.29 -2.24 10.64
N LEU A 29 -2.23 -2.11 9.71
CA LEU A 29 -3.14 -3.20 9.36
C LEU A 29 -2.40 -4.41 8.76
N LEU A 30 -1.40 -4.18 7.90
CA LEU A 30 -0.57 -5.24 7.33
C LEU A 30 0.21 -5.98 8.43
N GLN A 31 0.68 -5.25 9.43
CA GLN A 31 1.37 -5.85 10.57
C GLN A 31 0.44 -6.70 11.43
N GLN A 32 -0.76 -6.22 11.72
CA GLN A 32 -1.80 -7.00 12.41
C GLN A 32 -2.15 -8.27 11.63
N MET A 33 -2.26 -8.18 10.31
CA MET A 33 -2.50 -9.34 9.45
C MET A 33 -1.38 -10.38 9.57
N CYS A 34 -0.10 -9.98 9.55
CA CYS A 34 1.02 -10.89 9.80
C CYS A 34 0.94 -11.57 11.18
N GLU A 35 0.56 -10.84 12.23
CA GLU A 35 0.44 -11.38 13.58
C GLU A 35 -0.69 -12.40 13.71
N VAL A 36 -1.79 -12.23 12.97
CA VAL A 36 -2.88 -13.21 12.91
C VAL A 36 -2.46 -14.43 12.09
N MET A 37 -1.88 -14.23 10.90
CA MET A 37 -1.46 -15.32 10.01
C MET A 37 -0.32 -16.18 10.56
N THR A 38 0.49 -15.65 11.48
CA THR A 38 1.53 -16.44 12.17
C THR A 38 0.94 -17.35 13.25
N LYS A 39 -0.25 -17.01 13.78
CA LYS A 39 -0.97 -17.80 14.77
C LYS A 39 -1.92 -18.82 14.12
N ASP A 40 -2.43 -18.50 12.94
CA ASP A 40 -3.34 -19.35 12.18
C ASP A 40 -2.65 -20.00 10.97
N ILE A 41 -2.14 -21.22 11.18
CA ILE A 41 -1.37 -22.02 10.20
C ILE A 41 -2.19 -22.30 8.93
N GLN A 42 -3.52 -22.34 9.03
CA GLN A 42 -4.39 -22.75 7.93
C GLN A 42 -4.62 -21.63 6.90
N VAL A 43 -4.59 -20.36 7.33
CA VAL A 43 -4.72 -19.19 6.43
C VAL A 43 -3.47 -19.01 5.54
N ASN A 44 -2.32 -19.56 5.94
CA ASN A 44 -1.02 -19.25 5.36
C ASN A 44 -0.53 -20.23 4.28
N SER A 45 -1.14 -21.40 4.15
CA SER A 45 -0.45 -22.55 3.52
C SER A 45 -0.69 -22.71 2.01
N ASP A 46 -1.89 -22.38 1.51
CA ASP A 46 -2.26 -22.78 0.14
C ASP A 46 -2.27 -21.63 -0.88
N LEU A 47 -2.45 -20.38 -0.44
CA LEU A 47 -2.48 -19.24 -1.37
C LEU A 47 -1.06 -18.86 -1.80
N ARG A 48 -0.81 -18.98 -3.11
CA ARG A 48 0.40 -18.50 -3.77
C ARG A 48 0.08 -17.24 -4.55
N ILE A 49 0.77 -16.16 -4.22
CA ILE A 49 0.52 -14.83 -4.76
C ILE A 49 1.67 -14.43 -5.69
N GLU A 50 1.32 -13.91 -6.85
CA GLU A 50 2.28 -13.33 -7.78
C GLU A 50 2.99 -12.14 -7.12
N THR A 51 4.29 -12.26 -6.90
CA THR A 51 5.09 -11.30 -6.13
C THR A 51 6.28 -10.84 -6.97
N PRO A 52 6.56 -9.53 -7.07
CA PRO A 52 7.76 -9.04 -7.76
C PRO A 52 9.04 -9.61 -7.16
N ASP A 53 9.97 -10.02 -8.01
CA ASP A 53 11.30 -10.41 -7.55
C ASP A 53 12.14 -9.21 -7.11
N ASN A 54 11.92 -8.05 -7.76
CA ASN A 54 12.57 -6.80 -7.41
C ASN A 54 11.54 -5.69 -7.13
N ILE A 55 11.39 -5.34 -5.85
CA ILE A 55 10.48 -4.28 -5.42
C ILE A 55 11.01 -2.85 -5.65
N ASP A 56 12.24 -2.69 -6.15
CA ASP A 56 12.77 -1.42 -6.65
C ASP A 56 12.44 -1.16 -8.12
N ASP A 57 11.94 -2.18 -8.84
CA ASP A 57 11.54 -2.00 -10.22
C ASP A 57 10.19 -1.27 -10.29
N VAL A 58 10.22 -0.09 -10.91
CA VAL A 58 9.04 0.76 -11.10
C VAL A 58 7.99 0.13 -12.03
N ASN A 59 8.37 -0.89 -12.80
CA ASN A 59 7.45 -1.63 -13.67
C ASN A 59 6.62 -2.67 -12.91
N CYS A 60 6.91 -2.91 -11.63
CA CYS A 60 6.29 -3.98 -10.84
C CYS A 60 5.11 -3.52 -9.96
N ILE A 61 4.63 -2.28 -10.13
CA ILE A 61 3.58 -1.74 -9.26
C ILE A 61 2.22 -2.35 -9.62
N SER A 62 1.90 -2.59 -10.90
CA SER A 62 0.69 -3.37 -11.27
C SER A 62 0.68 -4.75 -10.65
N THR A 63 1.81 -5.47 -10.66
CA THR A 63 1.92 -6.79 -10.05
C THR A 63 1.58 -6.75 -8.55
N ILE A 64 2.00 -5.70 -7.83
CA ILE A 64 1.61 -5.52 -6.42
C ILE A 64 0.09 -5.35 -6.28
N PHE A 65 -0.54 -4.62 -7.19
CA PHE A 65 -2.00 -4.46 -7.19
C PHE A 65 -2.73 -5.76 -7.52
N GLU A 66 -2.23 -6.53 -8.50
CA GLU A 66 -2.77 -7.83 -8.86
C GLU A 66 -2.64 -8.84 -7.71
N GLY A 67 -1.48 -8.91 -7.06
CA GLY A 67 -1.27 -9.76 -5.90
C GLY A 67 -2.21 -9.40 -4.73
N MET A 68 -2.52 -8.12 -4.58
CA MET A 68 -3.50 -7.67 -3.58
C MET A 68 -4.92 -8.11 -3.93
N GLU A 69 -5.30 -8.09 -5.20
CA GLU A 69 -6.59 -8.61 -5.65
C GLU A 69 -6.70 -10.13 -5.44
N GLN A 70 -5.62 -10.88 -5.72
CA GLN A 70 -5.55 -12.31 -5.43
C GLN A 70 -5.76 -12.58 -3.93
N LEU A 71 -5.13 -11.78 -3.07
CA LEU A 71 -5.31 -11.87 -1.63
C LEU A 71 -6.75 -11.56 -1.21
N LYS A 72 -7.34 -10.48 -1.72
CA LYS A 72 -8.71 -10.04 -1.40
C LYS A 72 -9.76 -11.10 -1.75
N ASN A 73 -9.54 -11.83 -2.84
CA ASN A 73 -10.48 -12.84 -3.33
C ASN A 73 -10.45 -14.15 -2.51
N ASN A 74 -9.53 -14.30 -1.56
CA ASN A 74 -9.51 -15.44 -0.66
C ASN A 74 -10.55 -15.23 0.48
N PRO A 75 -11.51 -16.14 0.69
CA PRO A 75 -12.54 -16.03 1.74
C PRO A 75 -11.96 -15.84 3.15
N ALA A 76 -10.79 -16.42 3.45
CA ALA A 76 -10.12 -16.26 4.73
C ALA A 76 -9.67 -14.82 5.01
N MET A 77 -9.68 -13.96 4.00
CA MET A 77 -9.22 -12.57 4.09
C MET A 77 -10.34 -11.56 4.35
N GLU A 78 -11.60 -11.99 4.41
CA GLU A 78 -12.75 -11.11 4.62
C GLU A 78 -12.63 -10.26 5.91
N THR A 79 -12.03 -10.82 6.96
CA THR A 79 -11.78 -10.10 8.22
C THR A 79 -10.86 -8.87 8.05
N PHE A 80 -10.09 -8.81 6.96
CA PHE A 80 -9.17 -7.72 6.63
C PHE A 80 -9.75 -6.70 5.62
N ASN A 81 -11.06 -6.63 5.44
CA ASN A 81 -11.72 -5.66 4.54
C ASN A 81 -11.28 -4.19 4.72
N ALA A 82 -11.00 -3.78 5.97
CA ALA A 82 -10.48 -2.43 6.25
C ALA A 82 -9.13 -2.15 5.58
N LEU A 83 -8.27 -3.17 5.50
CA LEU A 83 -6.96 -3.10 4.84
C LEU A 83 -7.12 -2.98 3.33
N PHE A 84 -8.00 -3.76 2.71
CA PHE A 84 -8.29 -3.66 1.27
C PHE A 84 -8.86 -2.30 0.90
N HIS A 85 -9.77 -1.75 1.70
CA HIS A 85 -10.33 -0.42 1.46
C HIS A 85 -9.27 0.70 1.51
N LYS A 86 -8.32 0.64 2.46
CA LYS A 86 -7.21 1.61 2.51
C LYS A 86 -6.21 1.43 1.38
N PHE A 87 -5.98 0.19 0.97
CA PHE A 87 -5.12 -0.12 -0.16
C PHE A 87 -5.68 0.43 -1.48
N GLU A 88 -6.99 0.32 -1.70
CA GLU A 88 -7.63 0.90 -2.89
C GLU A 88 -7.41 2.42 -2.99
N LYS A 89 -7.40 3.14 -1.86
CA LYS A 89 -7.04 4.58 -1.85
C LYS A 89 -5.60 4.81 -2.26
N LEU A 90 -4.68 3.95 -1.83
CA LEU A 90 -3.27 4.00 -2.24
C LEU A 90 -3.14 3.73 -3.75
N LYS A 91 -3.81 2.70 -4.26
CA LYS A 91 -3.85 2.36 -5.68
C LYS A 91 -4.37 3.53 -6.52
N GLN A 92 -5.51 4.13 -6.16
CA GLN A 92 -6.07 5.30 -6.84
C GLN A 92 -5.12 6.50 -6.86
N TRP A 93 -4.32 6.69 -5.81
CA TRP A 93 -3.32 7.75 -5.75
C TRP A 93 -2.11 7.48 -6.65
N LEU A 94 -1.73 6.21 -6.84
CA LEU A 94 -0.59 5.80 -7.67
C LEU A 94 -0.95 5.67 -9.16
N MET A 95 -2.17 5.24 -9.49
CA MET A 95 -2.64 4.99 -10.87
C MET A 95 -2.37 6.13 -11.86
N PRO A 96 -2.57 7.42 -11.53
CA PRO A 96 -2.29 8.52 -12.46
C PRO A 96 -0.82 8.64 -12.87
N ASN A 97 0.11 8.10 -12.06
CA ASN A 97 1.56 8.20 -12.27
C ASN A 97 2.16 6.92 -12.86
N LEU A 98 1.35 5.88 -13.06
CA LEU A 98 1.77 4.63 -13.67
C LEU A 98 1.78 4.82 -15.19
N ALA A 99 2.90 5.30 -15.72
CA ALA A 99 3.20 5.15 -17.14
C ALA A 99 3.11 3.68 -17.52
N LYS A 100 2.86 3.36 -18.81
CA LYS A 100 2.78 1.98 -19.31
C LYS A 100 3.95 1.17 -18.76
N GLU A 101 3.68 0.34 -17.77
CA GLU A 101 4.72 -0.44 -17.12
C GLU A 101 5.33 -1.40 -18.13
N GLY A 102 6.64 -1.53 -18.06
CA GLY A 102 7.36 -2.58 -18.77
C GLY A 102 7.06 -3.96 -18.19
N LYS A 103 7.83 -4.96 -18.63
CA LYS A 103 7.73 -6.30 -18.07
C LYS A 103 8.28 -6.29 -16.64
N CYS A 104 7.48 -6.76 -15.68
CA CYS A 104 7.93 -7.10 -14.33
C CYS A 104 8.27 -8.59 -14.26
N ASP A 105 9.42 -8.93 -13.67
CA ASP A 105 9.75 -10.32 -13.34
C ASP A 105 9.15 -10.69 -11.97
N THR A 106 8.45 -11.82 -11.94
CA THR A 106 7.61 -12.24 -10.81
C THR A 106 7.82 -13.70 -10.45
N GLU A 107 7.59 -14.01 -9.17
CA GLU A 107 7.52 -15.38 -8.67
C GLU A 107 6.28 -15.59 -7.81
N ARG A 108 5.75 -16.82 -7.83
CA ARG A 108 4.65 -17.25 -6.96
C ARG A 108 5.15 -17.54 -5.54
N ARG A 109 4.94 -16.59 -4.63
CA ARG A 109 5.40 -16.68 -3.23
C ARG A 109 4.22 -16.95 -2.29
N SER A 110 4.52 -17.33 -1.04
CA SER A 110 3.48 -17.44 -0.02
C SER A 110 2.92 -16.06 0.35
N THR A 111 1.70 -16.03 0.86
CA THR A 111 1.05 -14.80 1.35
C THR A 111 1.95 -14.01 2.31
N ALA A 112 2.61 -14.70 3.25
CA ALA A 112 3.53 -14.04 4.19
C ALA A 112 4.68 -13.30 3.50
N ILE A 113 5.25 -13.87 2.43
CA ILE A 113 6.30 -13.21 1.65
C ILE A 113 5.73 -12.01 0.90
N PHE A 114 4.58 -12.18 0.23
CA PHE A 114 3.91 -11.11 -0.48
C PHE A 114 3.61 -9.90 0.44
N ILE A 115 3.04 -10.14 1.64
CA ILE A 115 2.75 -9.09 2.60
C ILE A 115 4.03 -8.34 3.04
N ARG A 116 5.14 -9.06 3.27
CA ARG A 116 6.43 -8.41 3.61
C ARG A 116 6.95 -7.55 2.46
N THR A 117 6.81 -8.01 1.23
CA THR A 117 7.14 -7.23 0.02
C THR A 117 6.28 -5.98 -0.06
N LEU A 118 4.96 -6.10 0.16
CA LEU A 118 4.03 -4.98 0.16
C LEU A 118 4.35 -3.94 1.26
N MET A 119 4.64 -4.38 2.48
CA MET A 119 5.07 -3.47 3.55
C MET A 119 6.35 -2.72 3.17
N THR A 120 7.29 -3.39 2.50
CA THR A 120 8.53 -2.77 2.02
C THR A 120 8.25 -1.71 0.96
N PHE A 121 7.38 -2.00 0.01
CA PHE A 121 6.91 -1.05 -0.99
C PHE A 121 6.31 0.20 -0.36
N ILE A 122 5.34 0.05 0.56
CA ILE A 122 4.70 1.20 1.22
C ILE A 122 5.70 2.02 2.05
N ARG A 123 6.63 1.36 2.76
CA ARG A 123 7.69 2.07 3.49
C ARG A 123 8.58 2.90 2.57
N LYS A 124 8.86 2.44 1.35
CA LYS A 124 9.60 3.22 0.36
C LYS A 124 8.82 4.46 -0.08
N LEU A 125 7.52 4.33 -0.33
CA LEU A 125 6.65 5.47 -0.64
C LEU A 125 6.55 6.51 0.50
N LEU A 126 6.69 6.07 1.74
CA LEU A 126 6.69 6.95 2.91
C LEU A 126 8.00 7.72 3.13
N LYS A 127 9.13 7.22 2.59
CA LYS A 127 10.41 7.91 2.74
C LYS A 127 10.32 9.27 2.03
N PRO A 128 10.75 10.36 2.67
CA PRO A 128 10.88 11.62 1.95
C PRO A 128 11.86 11.41 0.80
N THR A 129 11.46 11.79 -0.41
CA THR A 129 12.41 11.97 -1.51
C THR A 129 13.41 13.01 -1.04
N ARG A 130 14.68 12.63 -0.85
CA ARG A 130 15.73 13.62 -0.60
C ARG A 130 15.84 14.43 -1.90
N VAL A 131 15.28 15.64 -1.88
CA VAL A 131 15.50 16.67 -2.90
C VAL A 131 16.81 17.36 -2.57
#